data_AF-A0A2G6I5B4-F1
#
_entry.id   AF-A0A2G6I5B4-F1
#
_cell.length_a   1.000
_cell.length_b   1.000
_cell.length_c   1.000
_cell.angle_alpha   90.00
_cell.angle_beta   90.00
_cell.angle_gamma   90.00
#
_symmetry.space_group_name_H-M   'P 1'
#
loop_
_entity.id
_entity.type
_entity.pdbx_description
1 polymer ?
#
loop_
_entity_poly.entity_id
_entity_poly.type
_entity_poly.pdbx_seq_one_letter_code
_entity_poly.pdbx_strand_id
1 'polypeptide(L)'
;SRGYIDFDAVAVTSEVSPQEDGYSVVYEIREGQQYSFAKVSTVSEVRNVDASAFQDLANIREGATYNPATVDRVTSAMEKRAQAMGYGFVRVDPRITRNKRAGTLDIEFAIVPRRRTA
;
A
#
# COMPACT_ATOMS: atom_id res chain seq x y z
N SER A 1 -19.41 12.06 -14.50
CA SER A 1 -20.24 12.18 -13.29
C SER A 1 -19.42 11.81 -12.08
N ARG A 2 -19.10 12.84 -11.29
CA ARG A 2 -18.72 12.89 -9.86
C ARG A 2 -18.24 11.59 -9.19
N GLY A 3 -17.08 11.68 -8.55
CA GLY A 3 -16.69 10.72 -7.52
C GLY A 3 -15.29 11.01 -7.00
N TYR A 4 -15.14 12.06 -6.19
CA TYR A 4 -14.06 12.11 -5.22
C TYR A 4 -14.09 10.82 -4.41
N ILE A 5 -12.96 10.13 -4.26
CA ILE A 5 -12.75 9.21 -3.16
C ILE A 5 -11.36 9.55 -2.62
N ASP A 6 -11.41 10.43 -1.64
CA ASP A 6 -10.54 10.54 -0.47
C ASP A 6 -9.18 9.83 -0.60
N PHE A 7 -8.15 10.66 -0.76
CA PHE A 7 -6.75 10.29 -0.60
C PHE A 7 -6.46 10.08 0.89
N ASP A 8 -6.99 9.01 1.50
CA ASP A 8 -6.48 8.49 2.78
C ASP A 8 -5.42 7.42 2.49
N ALA A 9 -4.39 7.79 1.73
CA ALA A 9 -3.14 7.04 1.70
C ALA A 9 -2.26 7.54 2.86
N VAL A 10 -2.76 7.42 4.09
CA VAL A 10 -1.89 7.44 5.27
C VAL A 10 -1.13 6.13 5.26
N ALA A 11 -0.06 6.07 4.46
CA ALA A 11 1.04 5.17 4.73
C ALA A 11 1.61 5.60 6.09
N VAL A 12 1.09 5.01 7.17
CA VAL A 12 1.66 5.11 8.50
C VAL A 12 2.98 4.35 8.47
N THR A 13 4.02 4.97 7.94
CA THR A 13 5.36 4.82 8.50
C THR A 13 5.54 6.03 9.42
N SER A 14 4.85 5.97 10.54
CA SER A 14 5.25 6.74 11.70
C SER A 14 6.26 5.86 12.45
N GLU A 15 7.51 5.86 11.98
CA GLU A 15 8.59 5.85 12.95
C GLU A 15 8.46 7.17 13.72
N VAL A 16 7.61 7.17 14.75
CA VAL A 16 7.51 8.25 15.72
C VAL A 16 8.87 8.34 16.40
N SER A 17 9.71 9.26 15.94
CA SER A 17 10.65 9.91 16.83
C SER A 17 9.87 11.03 17.51
N PRO A 18 9.67 10.99 18.84
CA PRO A 18 8.93 12.03 19.52
C PRO A 18 9.81 13.26 19.62
N GLN A 19 9.46 14.32 18.90
CA GLN A 19 9.79 15.67 19.32
C GLN A 19 8.69 16.61 18.88
N GLU A 20 8.28 17.41 19.84
CA GLU A 20 7.03 18.15 19.91
C GLU A 20 6.95 19.30 18.88
N ASP A 21 5.75 19.87 18.83
CA ASP A 21 5.38 21.13 18.19
C ASP A 21 4.91 21.12 16.72
N GLY A 22 3.57 21.21 16.58
CA GLY A 22 2.90 21.94 15.50
C GLY A 22 2.84 21.28 14.12
N TYR A 23 1.85 20.44 13.85
CA TYR A 23 1.63 19.90 12.50
C TYR A 23 0.82 20.85 11.61
N SER A 24 1.50 21.74 10.90
CA SER A 24 1.00 22.32 9.64
C SER A 24 1.53 21.48 8.48
N VAL A 25 0.64 20.75 7.77
CA VAL A 25 1.04 19.99 6.56
C VAL A 25 1.16 20.97 5.39
N VAL A 26 2.29 21.65 5.30
CA VAL A 26 2.66 22.43 4.10
C VAL A 26 3.16 21.46 3.05
N TYR A 27 2.37 21.21 2.02
CA TYR A 27 2.79 20.44 0.85
C TYR A 27 3.72 21.32 -0.02
N GLU A 28 5.01 21.41 0.32
CA GLU A 28 6.04 21.82 -0.63
C GLU A 28 6.17 20.71 -1.69
N ILE A 29 5.53 20.87 -2.85
CA ILE A 29 5.81 20.01 -4.00
C ILE A 29 7.14 20.47 -4.60
N ARG A 30 8.26 20.03 -4.00
CA ARG A 30 9.50 19.84 -4.76
C ARG A 30 9.27 18.57 -5.56
N GLU A 31 9.35 18.62 -6.88
CA GLU A 31 9.39 17.41 -7.71
C GLU A 31 10.60 16.57 -7.29
N GLY A 32 10.41 15.72 -6.27
CA GLY A 32 11.47 14.92 -5.68
C GLY A 32 11.95 13.84 -6.65
N GLN A 33 13.17 13.35 -6.41
CA GLN A 33 13.78 12.20 -7.09
C GLN A 33 12.73 11.14 -7.47
N GLN A 34 12.67 10.79 -8.76
CA GLN A 34 11.82 9.68 -9.22
C GLN A 34 12.32 8.37 -8.63
N TYR A 35 11.40 7.53 -8.15
CA TYR A 35 11.71 6.19 -7.67
C TYR A 35 11.09 5.13 -8.59
N SER A 36 11.74 3.98 -8.67
CA SER A 36 11.23 2.79 -9.38
C SER A 36 10.79 1.69 -8.44
N PHE A 37 9.83 0.86 -8.85
CA PHE A 37 9.50 -0.37 -8.14
C PHE A 37 10.70 -1.33 -8.18
N ALA A 38 11.11 -1.87 -7.04
CA ALA A 38 12.10 -2.95 -6.95
C ALA A 38 11.37 -4.26 -6.63
N LYS A 39 11.16 -4.57 -5.35
CA LYS A 39 10.47 -5.79 -4.95
C LYS A 39 8.98 -5.55 -4.75
N VAL A 40 8.15 -6.43 -5.28
CA VAL A 40 6.71 -6.47 -4.99
C VAL A 40 6.34 -7.83 -4.45
N SER A 41 5.80 -7.86 -3.23
CA SER A 41 5.41 -9.10 -2.55
C SER A 41 4.03 -9.00 -1.93
N THR A 42 3.38 -10.14 -1.77
CA THR A 42 2.10 -10.26 -1.05
C THR A 42 2.30 -11.18 0.14
N VAL A 43 1.83 -10.74 1.31
CA VAL A 43 1.86 -11.51 2.55
C VAL A 43 0.47 -11.57 3.15
N SER A 44 0.19 -12.64 3.88
CA SER A 44 -1.08 -12.80 4.60
C SER A 44 -0.82 -12.97 6.08
N GLU A 45 -1.42 -12.10 6.88
CA GLU A 45 -1.42 -12.18 8.34
C GLU A 45 -2.67 -12.91 8.87
N VAL A 46 -3.52 -13.40 7.96
CA VAL A 46 -4.75 -14.09 8.26
C VAL A 46 -4.58 -15.58 7.98
N ARG A 47 -4.66 -16.42 9.02
CA ARG A 47 -4.40 -17.88 8.96
C ARG A 47 -5.13 -18.64 7.86
N ASN A 48 -6.33 -18.21 7.47
CA ASN A 48 -7.18 -18.91 6.50
C ASN A 48 -7.20 -18.24 5.13
N VAL A 49 -6.28 -17.31 4.86
CA VAL A 49 -6.17 -16.61 3.58
C VAL A 49 -4.78 -16.86 3.02
N ASP A 50 -4.72 -17.56 1.89
CA ASP A 50 -3.47 -17.80 1.19
C ASP A 50 -3.05 -16.56 0.39
N ALA A 51 -1.85 -16.04 0.67
CA ALA A 51 -1.28 -14.89 -0.06
C ALA A 51 -0.99 -15.22 -1.53
N SER A 52 -0.71 -16.48 -1.86
CA SER A 52 -0.39 -16.91 -3.22
C SER A 52 -1.55 -16.63 -4.19
N ALA A 53 -2.79 -16.74 -3.71
CA ALA A 53 -4.01 -16.47 -4.48
C ALA A 53 -4.17 -15.01 -4.91
N PHE A 54 -3.34 -14.11 -4.38
CA PHE A 54 -3.36 -12.67 -4.65
C PHE A 54 -2.08 -12.18 -5.32
N GLN A 55 -0.99 -12.96 -5.29
CA GLN A 55 0.31 -12.55 -5.84
C GLN A 55 0.22 -12.23 -7.34
N ASP A 56 -0.61 -12.94 -8.10
CA ASP A 56 -0.83 -12.69 -9.53
C ASP A 56 -1.43 -11.30 -9.82
N LEU A 57 -2.14 -10.73 -8.84
CA LEU A 57 -2.70 -9.37 -8.94
C LEU A 57 -1.63 -8.30 -8.71
N ALA A 58 -0.53 -8.66 -8.03
CA ALA A 58 0.62 -7.79 -7.78
C ALA A 58 1.62 -7.75 -8.96
N ASN A 59 1.13 -7.92 -10.20
CA ASN A 59 1.95 -7.95 -11.41
C ASN A 59 2.42 -6.54 -11.82
N ILE A 60 3.25 -5.94 -10.98
CA ILE A 60 3.92 -4.67 -11.23
C ILE A 60 5.31 -5.00 -11.78
N ARG A 61 5.68 -4.38 -12.90
CA ARG A 61 7.00 -4.57 -13.49
C ARG A 61 8.07 -3.93 -12.59
N GLU A 62 9.05 -4.73 -12.20
CA GLU A 62 10.28 -4.23 -11.58
C GLU A 62 10.96 -3.20 -12.51
N GLY A 63 11.52 -2.15 -11.93
CA GLY A 63 12.14 -1.02 -12.63
C GLY A 63 11.16 0.04 -13.15
N ALA A 64 9.85 -0.26 -13.20
CA ALA A 64 8.86 0.74 -13.62
C ALA A 64 8.78 1.91 -12.62
N THR A 65 8.52 3.11 -13.13
CA THR A 65 8.35 4.30 -12.29
C THR A 65 7.20 4.11 -11.31
N TYR A 66 7.44 4.47 -10.06
CA TYR A 66 6.44 4.44 -9.01
C TYR A 66 5.24 5.32 -9.36
N ASN A 67 4.05 4.75 -9.24
CA ASN A 67 2.79 5.47 -9.39
C ASN A 67 1.82 5.03 -8.27
N PRO A 68 1.38 5.94 -7.39
CA PRO A 68 0.40 5.64 -6.34
C PRO A 68 -0.87 4.97 -6.88
N ALA A 69 -1.37 5.42 -8.04
CA ALA A 69 -2.58 4.87 -8.65
C ALA A 69 -2.43 3.40 -9.08
N THR A 70 -1.20 2.92 -9.30
CA THR A 70 -0.95 1.50 -9.56
C THR A 70 -1.07 0.68 -8.28
N VAL A 71 -0.56 1.17 -7.16
CA VAL A 71 -0.70 0.52 -5.85
C VAL A 71 -2.18 0.44 -5.47
N ASP A 72 -2.93 1.54 -5.59
CA ASP A 72 -4.36 1.58 -5.27
C ASP A 72 -5.19 0.60 -6.11
N ARG A 73 -4.86 0.50 -7.40
CA ARG A 73 -5.51 -0.45 -8.32
C ARG A 73 -5.29 -1.89 -7.90
N VAL A 74 -4.05 -2.24 -7.53
CA VAL A 74 -3.70 -3.59 -7.07
C VAL A 74 -4.38 -3.88 -5.73
N THR A 75 -4.31 -2.97 -4.77
CA THR A 75 -5.02 -3.07 -3.48
C THR A 75 -6.51 -3.34 -3.70
N SER A 76 -7.17 -2.52 -4.52
CA SER A 76 -8.60 -2.68 -4.83
C SER A 76 -8.92 -4.01 -5.51
N ALA A 77 -8.04 -4.49 -6.40
CA ALA A 77 -8.21 -5.76 -7.08
C ALA A 77 -8.09 -6.94 -6.10
N MET A 78 -7.10 -6.90 -5.20
CA MET A 78 -6.92 -7.90 -4.16
C MET A 78 -8.11 -7.92 -3.19
N GLU A 79 -8.61 -6.77 -2.76
CA GLU A 79 -9.79 -6.70 -1.89
C GLU A 79 -11.05 -7.27 -2.58
N LYS A 80 -11.27 -6.96 -3.86
CA LYS A 80 -12.37 -7.55 -4.64
C LYS A 80 -12.24 -9.07 -4.76
N ARG A 81 -11.02 -9.56 -5.00
CA ARG A 81 -10.72 -11.01 -5.04
C ARG A 81 -11.00 -11.66 -3.70
N ALA A 82 -10.61 -11.02 -2.60
CA ALA A 82 -10.86 -11.50 -1.24
C ALA A 82 -12.38 -11.61 -0.97
N GLN A 83 -13.15 -10.58 -1.33
CA GLN A 83 -14.61 -10.60 -1.24
C GLN A 83 -15.24 -11.74 -2.06
N ALA A 84 -14.79 -11.93 -3.30
CA ALA A 84 -15.26 -13.01 -4.17
C ALA A 84 -14.97 -14.42 -3.61
N MET A 85 -13.91 -14.56 -2.80
CA MET A 85 -13.55 -15.80 -2.10
C MET A 85 -14.23 -15.96 -0.73
N GLY A 86 -15.11 -15.02 -0.33
CA GLY A 86 -15.81 -15.06 0.95
C GLY A 86 -15.03 -14.44 2.12
N TYR A 87 -13.85 -13.86 1.87
CA TYR A 87 -13.04 -13.18 2.88
C TYR A 87 -13.45 -11.70 3.05
N GLY A 88 -14.73 -11.42 3.28
CA GLY A 88 -15.22 -10.04 3.46
C GLY A 88 -14.71 -9.32 4.71
N PHE A 89 -14.04 -10.04 5.60
CA PHE A 89 -13.48 -9.55 6.85
C PHE A 89 -12.00 -9.18 6.77
N VAL A 90 -11.37 -9.24 5.58
CA VAL A 90 -9.98 -8.81 5.38
C VAL A 90 -9.89 -7.47 4.65
N ARG A 91 -8.74 -6.82 4.77
CA ARG A 91 -8.35 -5.65 3.98
C ARG A 91 -6.92 -5.84 3.50
N VAL A 92 -6.53 -5.07 2.50
CA VAL A 92 -5.15 -5.06 2.00
C VAL A 92 -4.48 -3.78 2.46
N ASP A 93 -3.30 -3.92 3.06
CA ASP A 93 -2.49 -2.82 3.60
C ASP A 93 -1.15 -2.76 2.85
N PRO A 94 -0.98 -1.82 1.90
CA PRO A 94 0.26 -1.67 1.16
C PRO A 94 1.34 -1.00 2.02
N ARG A 95 2.42 -1.73 2.29
CA ARG A 95 3.60 -1.26 3.02
C ARG A 95 4.69 -0.88 2.03
N ILE A 96 5.21 0.34 2.14
CA ILE A 96 6.21 0.88 1.21
C ILE A 96 7.53 1.06 1.95
N THR A 97 8.57 0.35 1.50
CA THR A 97 9.94 0.53 2.01
C THR A 97 10.75 1.32 0.99
N ARG A 98 11.30 2.47 1.39
CA ARG A 98 12.08 3.33 0.50
C ARG A 98 13.57 3.02 0.58
N ASN A 99 14.19 2.74 -0.56
CA ASN A 99 15.64 2.63 -0.68
C ASN A 99 16.23 3.90 -1.33
N LYS A 100 16.61 4.87 -0.48
CA LYS A 100 17.15 6.17 -0.93
C LYS A 100 18.46 6.05 -1.71
N ARG A 101 19.28 5.04 -1.44
CA ARG A 101 20.58 4.84 -2.10
C ARG A 101 20.42 4.28 -3.51
N ALA A 102 19.49 3.35 -3.68
CA ALA A 102 19.18 2.73 -4.97
C ALA A 102 18.16 3.53 -5.80
N GLY A 103 17.43 4.45 -5.18
CA GLY A 103 16.32 5.15 -5.85
C GLY A 103 15.14 4.22 -6.14
N THR A 104 14.92 3.21 -5.29
CA THR A 104 13.87 2.20 -5.48
C THR A 104 12.90 2.12 -4.30
N LEU A 105 11.72 1.56 -4.57
CA LEU A 105 10.68 1.28 -3.59
C LEU A 105 10.33 -0.19 -3.62
N ASP A 106 10.33 -0.81 -2.44
CA ASP A 106 9.77 -2.13 -2.24
C ASP A 106 8.33 -1.97 -1.72
N ILE A 107 7.42 -2.77 -2.28
CA ILE A 107 5.99 -2.76 -1.93
C ILE A 107 5.60 -4.14 -1.41
N GLU A 108 5.09 -4.18 -0.18
CA GLU A 108 4.51 -5.38 0.41
C GLU A 108 3.01 -5.18 0.61
N PHE A 109 2.20 -5.97 -0.09
CA PHE A 109 0.75 -6.01 0.11
C PHE A 109 0.43 -6.98 1.25
N ALA A 110 0.13 -6.45 2.43
CA ALA A 110 -0.23 -7.25 3.59
C ALA A 110 -1.74 -7.44 3.67
N ILE A 111 -2.20 -8.69 3.64
CA ILE A 111 -3.61 -9.03 3.88
C ILE A 111 -3.80 -9.14 5.39
N VAL A 112 -4.55 -8.20 5.94
CA VAL A 112 -4.76 -8.07 7.40
C VAL A 112 -6.26 -8.16 7.72
N PRO A 113 -6.65 -8.64 8.92
CA PRO A 113 -8.04 -8.64 9.32
C PRO A 113 -8.55 -7.21 9.47
N ARG A 114 -9.77 -6.93 9.00
CA ARG A 114 -10.46 -5.68 9.32
C ARG A 114 -10.69 -5.66 10.83
N ARG A 115 -10.14 -4.65 11.51
CA ARG A 115 -10.51 -4.39 12.92
C ARG A 115 -12.03 -4.18 12.97
N ARG A 116 -12.75 -5.07 13.67
CA ARG A 116 -14.05 -4.72 14.24
C ARG A 116 -13.73 -3.85 15.46
N THR A 117 -13.95 -2.54 15.34
CA THR A 117 -14.23 -1.74 16.53
C THR A 117 -15.46 -2.36 17.19
N ALA A 118 -15.25 -2.98 18.35
CA ALA A 118 -16.31 -3.43 19.23
C ALA A 118 -16.96 -2.23 19.92
#